data_AF-A0A4U9DCM6-F1
#
_entry.id   AF-A0A4U9DCM6-F1
#
_cell.length_a   1.000
_cell.length_b   1.000
_cell.length_c   1.000
_cell.angle_alpha   90.00
_cell.angle_beta   90.00
_cell.angle_gamma   90.00
#
_symmetry.space_group_name_H-M   'P 1'
#
loop_
_entity.id
_entity.type
_entity.pdbx_description
1 polymer ?
#
loop_
_entity_poly.entity_id
_entity_poly.type
_entity_poly.pdbx_seq_one_letter_code
_entity_poly.pdbx_strand_id
1 'polypeptide(L)' 'MDFHIEGISLSNVRKAALSMGAGGVGYYHRSNFVHIDTGPVRHW' A
#
# COMPACT_ATOMS: atom_id res chain seq x y z
N MET A 1 5.01 6.88 2.11
CA MET A 1 5.88 5.92 2.81
C MET A 1 5.73 4.58 2.12
N ASP A 2 6.84 3.89 1.90
CA ASP A 2 6.86 2.60 1.18
C ASP A 2 6.97 1.44 2.17
N PHE A 3 6.16 0.41 1.98
CA PHE A 3 6.05 -0.74 2.86
C PHE A 3 6.37 -2.05 2.14
N HIS A 4 7.29 -2.80 2.71
CA HIS A 4 7.55 -4.20 2.45
C HIS A 4 7.73 -4.87 3.82
N ILE A 5 6.99 -5.95 4.09
CA ILE A 5 7.08 -6.66 5.37
C ILE A 5 7.40 -8.12 5.06
N GLU A 6 8.58 -8.56 5.50
CA GLU A 6 9.01 -9.95 5.30
C GLU A 6 8.02 -10.93 5.91
N GLY A 7 7.73 -12.02 5.18
CA GLY A 7 6.75 -13.02 5.60
C GLY A 7 5.28 -12.60 5.43
N ILE A 8 4.99 -11.36 5.03
CA ILE A 8 3.63 -10.91 4.70
C ILE A 8 3.52 -10.67 3.19
N SER A 9 2.49 -11.24 2.56
CA SER A 9 2.25 -10.98 1.15
C SER A 9 1.97 -9.49 0.89
N LEU A 10 2.55 -8.96 -0.18
CA LEU A 10 2.37 -7.56 -0.55
C LEU A 10 0.90 -7.21 -0.80
N SER A 11 0.10 -8.18 -1.24
CA SER A 11 -1.34 -8.03 -1.41
C SER A 11 -2.08 -7.86 -0.09
N ASN A 12 -1.63 -8.47 1.02
CA ASN A 12 -2.21 -8.25 2.34
C ASN A 12 -1.89 -6.85 2.87
N VAL A 13 -0.67 -6.36 2.67
CA VAL A 13 -0.28 -4.98 3.02
C VAL A 13 -1.15 -3.98 2.25
N ARG A 14 -1.33 -4.18 0.94
CA ARG A 14 -2.21 -3.34 0.11
C ARG A 14 -3.66 -3.36 0.61
N LYS A 15 -4.22 -4.53 0.94
CA LYS A 15 -5.58 -4.65 1.47
C LYS A 15 -5.75 -3.90 2.77
N ALA A 16 -4.78 -4.02 3.69
CA ALA A 16 -4.78 -3.28 4.95
C ALA A 16 -4.75 -1.76 4.69
N ALA A 17 -3.84 -1.29 3.84
CA ALA A 17 -3.73 0.12 3.48
C ALA A 17 -5.04 0.69 2.87
N LEU A 18 -5.66 -0.04 1.94
CA LEU A 18 -6.93 0.36 1.34
C LEU A 18 -8.06 0.43 2.37
N SER A 19 -8.09 -0.49 3.34
CA SER A 19 -9.12 -0.52 4.38
C SER A 19 -9.04 0.67 5.35
N MET A 20 -7.87 1.31 5.48
CA MET A 20 -7.70 2.46 6.35
C MET A 20 -8.36 3.73 5.79
N GLY A 21 -8.52 3.86 4.46
CA GLY A 21 -9.09 5.05 3.84
C GLY A 21 -8.35 6.36 4.17
N ALA A 22 -7.10 6.28 4.61
CA ALA A 22 -6.34 7.40 5.18
C ALA A 22 -5.48 8.18 4.16
N GLY A 23 -5.58 7.82 2.87
CA GLY A 23 -5.00 8.56 1.76
C GLY A 23 -4.70 7.70 0.54
N GLY A 24 -3.67 8.07 -0.23
CA GLY A 24 -3.30 7.40 -1.47
C GLY A 24 -2.63 6.05 -1.24
N VAL A 25 -2.99 5.03 -2.03
CA VAL A 25 -2.36 3.69 -1.98
C VAL A 25 -1.86 3.27 -3.37
N GLY A 26 -0.55 3.13 -3.52
CA GLY A 26 0.10 2.66 -4.75
C GLY A 26 0.62 1.22 -4.64
N TYR A 27 0.32 0.36 -5.61
CA TYR A 27 0.72 -1.05 -5.59
C TYR A 27 1.83 -1.38 -6.59
N TYR A 28 3.06 -1.51 -6.11
CA TYR A 28 4.24 -1.76 -6.93
C TYR A 28 4.72 -3.22 -6.80
N HIS A 29 3.93 -4.15 -7.32
CA HIS A 29 4.25 -5.59 -7.21
C HIS A 29 5.60 -5.97 -7.83
N ARG A 30 6.01 -5.31 -8.92
CA ARG A 30 7.30 -5.56 -9.59
C ARG A 30 8.50 -5.06 -8.78
N SER A 31 8.29 -3.97 -8.04
CA SER A 31 9.30 -3.35 -7.19
C SER A 31 9.20 -3.82 -5.73
N ASN A 32 8.25 -4.71 -5.43
CA ASN A 32 8.05 -5.38 -4.16
C ASN A 32 7.68 -4.46 -2.96
N PHE A 33 6.92 -3.39 -3.18
CA PHE A 33 6.45 -2.51 -2.11
C PHE A 33 5.01 -1.96 -2.33
N VAL A 34 4.40 -1.46 -1.26
CA VAL A 34 3.16 -0.67 -1.27
C VAL A 34 3.49 0.77 -0.85
N HIS A 35 3.10 1.75 -1.65
CA HIS A 35 3.18 3.17 -1.28
C HIS A 35 1.91 3.59 -0.56
N ILE A 36 2.05 4.33 0.55
CA ILE A 36 0.93 4.94 1.28
C ILE A 36 1.25 6.42 1.55
N ASP A 37 0.35 7.32 1.19
CA ASP A 37 0.41 8.76 1.50
C ASP A 37 -0.85 9.25 2.23
N THR A 38 -0.83 10.48 2.73
CA THR A 38 -1.94 11.11 3.49
C THR A 38 -2.72 12.15 2.67
N GLY A 39 -2.59 12.13 1.34
CA GLY A 39 -3.36 12.98 0.44
C GLY A 39 -4.79 12.46 0.22
N PRO A 40 -5.50 12.94 -0.82
CA PRO A 40 -6.82 12.43 -1.16
C PRO A 40 -6.85 10.91 -1.36
N VAL A 41 -7.94 10.26 -0.95
CA VAL A 41 -8.15 8.82 -1.16
C VAL A 41 -8.15 8.52 -2.66
N ARG A 42 -7.14 7.77 -3.10
CA ARG A 42 -6.94 7.34 -4.48
C ARG A 42 -6.09 6.08 -4.49
N HIS A 43 -6.17 5.30 -5.54
CA HIS A 43 -5.41 4.06 -5.66
C HIS A 43 -4.83 3.90 -7.05
N TRP A 44 -3.60 3.39 -7.14
CA TRP A 44 -2.91 3.12 -8.40
C TRP A 44 -2.01 1.87 -8.32
#